data_AF-A0A1B6E956-F1
#
_entry.id   AF-A0A1B6E956-F1
#
_cell.length_a   1.000
_cell.length_b   1.000
_cell.length_c   1.000
_cell.angle_alpha   90.00
_cell.angle_beta   90.00
_cell.angle_gamma   90.00
#
_symmetry.space_group_name_H-M   'P 1'
#
loop_
_entity.id
_entity.type
_entity.pdbx_description
1 polymer ?
#
loop_
_entity_poly.entity_id
_entity_poly.type
_entity_poly.pdbx_seq_one_letter_code
_entity_poly.pdbx_strand_id
1 'polypeptide(L)'
;IDPLCGKIERKTHHSYNKFIVENPVLCVMCTPIITPNNEVKGVIDLIRQPGKEMYNLRHLYIALAATVWIGNLIFYSDLDQFNTKLLSTNKDLFNTINGFSLSFETFDTTLADVMIFGEITLEAVISSLFLIKSEIKFCEEDINPNELDLKTYFMLFQSHVGMIQDAKTRKSGKKEINDNALDLQINNSVTICAYQLMDKIFNSCFCKEDEIVIQSLETYFTIMFNMLEMKMKYNLTKNKLDINNEVLLFHIRHCKHYGNEPNKAPMLIPENFMTFTWYPVNDHLRKLPELSLMLFQETLGESFMKLNNMYEFILMVKKCYRLLPYHNFEHAFTVTHTMANILCRNRELFTKLEV
;
A
#
# COMPACT_ATOMS: atom_id res chain seq x y z
N ILE A 1 -32.13 -13.40 41.02
CA ILE A 1 -33.33 -12.66 40.55
C ILE A 1 -33.06 -12.41 39.08
N ASP A 2 -33.54 -13.34 38.25
CA ASP A 2 -33.16 -13.49 36.85
C ASP A 2 -33.76 -12.43 35.92
N PRO A 3 -33.02 -12.02 34.87
CA PRO A 3 -33.55 -11.23 33.78
C PRO A 3 -34.25 -12.15 32.76
N LEU A 4 -35.55 -11.94 32.55
CA LEU A 4 -36.32 -12.67 31.54
C LEU A 4 -35.94 -12.19 30.13
N CYS A 5 -35.00 -12.92 29.54
CA CYS A 5 -34.67 -12.96 28.13
C CYS A 5 -35.87 -13.52 27.33
N GLY A 6 -36.60 -12.65 26.63
CA GLY A 6 -37.64 -13.03 25.67
C GLY A 6 -37.05 -13.19 24.28
N LYS A 7 -36.87 -14.44 23.85
CA LYS A 7 -36.42 -14.83 22.50
C LYS A 7 -37.30 -14.21 21.42
N ILE A 8 -36.68 -13.48 20.48
CA ILE A 8 -37.29 -13.09 19.22
C ILE A 8 -36.97 -14.20 18.21
N GLU A 9 -37.93 -15.10 17.97
CA GLU A 9 -37.86 -16.03 16.85
C GLU A 9 -38.40 -15.33 15.58
N ARG A 10 -37.50 -15.02 14.64
CA ARG A 10 -37.87 -14.69 13.26
C ARG A 10 -38.19 -15.99 12.52
N LYS A 11 -39.46 -16.21 12.17
CA LYS A 11 -39.85 -17.15 11.11
C LYS A 11 -40.25 -16.37 9.87
N THR A 12 -39.40 -16.45 8.85
CA THR A 12 -39.72 -16.12 7.46
C THR A 12 -40.39 -17.32 6.78
N HIS A 13 -41.23 -17.00 5.78
CA HIS A 13 -41.96 -17.86 4.85
C HIS A 13 -43.38 -18.32 5.22
N HIS A 14 -44.33 -17.65 4.54
CA HIS A 14 -45.56 -18.19 3.97
C HIS A 14 -46.45 -19.03 4.91
N SER A 15 -47.08 -18.34 5.85
CA SER A 15 -48.38 -18.76 6.34
C SER A 15 -49.26 -17.53 6.46
N TYR A 16 -50.40 -17.54 5.76
CA TYR A 16 -51.53 -16.70 6.15
C TYR A 16 -51.85 -17.06 7.61
N ASN A 17 -51.25 -16.35 8.56
CA ASN A 17 -51.60 -16.45 9.95
C ASN A 17 -53.00 -15.88 10.07
N LYS A 18 -53.96 -16.79 9.99
CA LYS A 18 -55.32 -16.61 10.43
C LYS A 18 -55.22 -16.28 11.92
N PHE A 19 -55.10 -14.99 12.23
CA PHE A 19 -55.31 -14.48 13.57
C PHE A 19 -56.74 -14.85 13.92
N ILE A 20 -56.91 -15.95 14.65
CA ILE A 20 -58.14 -16.23 15.37
C ILE A 20 -58.17 -15.16 16.45
N VAL A 21 -58.89 -14.06 16.17
CA VAL A 21 -59.09 -13.00 17.15
C VAL A 21 -60.07 -13.54 18.18
N GLU A 22 -59.57 -13.89 19.37
CA GLU A 22 -60.37 -14.35 20.51
C GLU A 22 -61.27 -13.25 21.12
N ASN A 23 -61.33 -12.06 20.51
CA ASN A 23 -62.18 -10.95 20.91
C ASN A 23 -62.97 -10.41 19.70
N PRO A 24 -64.28 -10.15 19.83
CA PRO A 24 -65.04 -9.57 18.74
C PRO A 24 -64.48 -8.19 18.39
N VAL A 25 -64.06 -8.01 17.14
CA VAL A 25 -63.56 -6.75 16.60
C VAL A 25 -64.74 -5.94 16.08
N LEU A 26 -64.86 -4.67 16.51
CA LEU A 26 -65.96 -3.80 16.08
C LEU A 26 -65.63 -3.07 14.76
N CYS A 27 -64.43 -2.50 14.65
CA CYS A 27 -63.94 -1.84 13.43
C CYS A 27 -62.40 -1.78 13.40
N VAL A 28 -61.85 -1.76 12.19
CA VAL A 28 -60.40 -1.68 11.91
C VAL A 28 -60.13 -0.51 10.96
N MET A 29 -59.05 0.22 11.19
CA MET A 29 -58.55 1.28 10.31
C MET A 29 -57.06 1.04 10.03
N CYS A 30 -56.72 0.93 8.76
CA CYS A 30 -55.35 0.67 8.30
C CYS A 30 -54.80 1.92 7.61
N THR A 31 -53.64 2.40 8.04
CA THR A 31 -52.96 3.55 7.42
C THR A 31 -51.52 3.19 7.07
N PRO A 32 -51.07 3.38 5.82
CA PRO A 32 -49.71 3.06 5.40
C PRO A 32 -48.71 4.09 5.95
N ILE A 33 -47.52 3.62 6.29
CA ILE A 33 -46.37 4.47 6.59
C ILE A 33 -45.60 4.66 5.29
N ILE A 34 -45.69 5.87 4.74
CA ILE A 34 -45.05 6.26 3.49
C ILE A 34 -43.85 7.15 3.82
N THR A 35 -42.68 6.83 3.27
CA THR A 35 -41.48 7.67 3.40
C THR A 35 -41.50 8.81 2.36
N PRO A 36 -40.65 9.85 2.53
CA PRO A 36 -40.47 10.90 1.52
C PRO A 36 -40.17 10.39 0.11
N ASN A 37 -39.61 9.19 -0.01
CA ASN A 37 -39.26 8.55 -1.28
C ASN A 37 -40.43 7.80 -1.94
N ASN A 38 -41.67 7.96 -1.44
CA ASN A 38 -42.85 7.20 -1.86
C ASN A 38 -42.74 5.67 -1.63
N GLU A 39 -41.87 5.23 -0.73
CA GLU A 39 -41.80 3.82 -0.34
C GLU A 39 -42.71 3.54 0.86
N VAL A 40 -43.49 2.46 0.79
CA VAL A 40 -44.30 1.98 1.91
C VAL A 40 -43.41 1.11 2.80
N LYS A 41 -43.05 1.61 4.00
CA LYS A 41 -42.22 0.85 4.96
C LYS A 41 -43.05 -0.05 5.87
N GLY A 42 -44.35 0.18 5.97
CA GLY A 42 -45.25 -0.62 6.79
C GLY A 42 -46.68 -0.10 6.77
N VAL A 43 -47.55 -0.76 7.54
CA VAL A 43 -48.95 -0.38 7.73
C VAL A 43 -49.26 -0.40 9.22
N ILE A 44 -49.95 0.63 9.70
CA ILE A 44 -50.46 0.69 11.08
C ILE A 44 -51.92 0.25 11.06
N ASP A 45 -52.20 -0.81 11.82
CA ASP A 45 -53.55 -1.32 12.03
C ASP A 45 -54.09 -0.83 13.39
N LEU A 46 -55.15 -0.04 13.34
CA LEU A 46 -55.85 0.47 14.51
C LEU A 46 -57.15 -0.32 14.70
N ILE A 47 -57.22 -1.08 15.80
CA ILE A 47 -58.33 -1.98 16.11
C ILE A 47 -59.13 -1.42 17.30
N ARG A 48 -60.46 -1.31 17.16
CA ARG A 48 -61.36 -0.91 18.25
C ARG A 48 -62.09 -2.11 18.88
N GLN A 49 -62.13 -2.10 20.20
CA GLN A 49 -62.91 -3.03 21.01
C GLN A 49 -64.42 -2.71 20.97
N PRO A 50 -65.29 -3.69 21.26
CA PRO A 50 -66.74 -3.50 21.30
C PRO A 50 -67.15 -2.42 22.32
N GLY A 51 -68.15 -1.60 21.98
CA GLY A 51 -68.71 -0.58 22.87
C GLY A 51 -68.17 0.85 22.69
N LYS A 52 -67.28 1.07 21.72
CA LYS A 52 -66.81 2.42 21.32
C LYS A 52 -67.39 2.85 19.97
N GLU A 53 -67.48 4.16 19.75
CA GLU A 53 -67.94 4.72 18.47
C GLU A 53 -67.03 4.30 17.29
N MET A 54 -67.63 4.20 16.10
CA MET A 54 -66.94 3.88 14.86
C MET A 54 -65.87 4.93 14.50
N TYR A 55 -64.90 4.54 13.68
CA TYR A 55 -63.95 5.50 13.13
C TYR A 55 -64.65 6.49 12.19
N ASN A 56 -64.25 7.76 12.29
CA ASN A 56 -64.80 8.87 11.53
C ASN A 56 -63.69 9.44 10.64
N LEU A 57 -64.04 10.25 9.64
CA LEU A 57 -63.06 10.91 8.77
C LEU A 57 -61.98 11.70 9.55
N ARG A 58 -62.35 12.32 10.68
CA ARG A 58 -61.37 13.00 11.55
C ARG A 58 -60.32 12.03 12.13
N HIS A 59 -60.73 10.83 12.52
CA HIS A 59 -59.81 9.81 13.03
C HIS A 59 -58.84 9.35 11.94
N LEU A 60 -59.31 9.25 10.68
CA LEU A 60 -58.46 8.93 9.53
C LEU A 60 -57.44 10.04 9.24
N TYR A 61 -57.85 11.31 9.23
CA TYR A 61 -56.92 12.43 9.01
C TYR A 61 -55.82 12.51 10.06
N ILE A 62 -56.16 12.28 11.34
CA ILE A 62 -55.18 12.25 12.43
C ILE A 62 -54.21 11.08 12.25
N ALA A 63 -54.73 9.89 11.91
CA ALA A 63 -53.90 8.71 11.66
C ALA A 63 -52.95 8.93 10.48
N LEU A 64 -53.44 9.50 9.37
CA LEU A 64 -52.62 9.85 8.21
C LEU A 64 -51.52 10.87 8.56
N ALA A 65 -51.86 11.93 9.30
CA ALA A 65 -50.88 12.92 9.74
C ALA A 65 -49.79 12.28 10.64
N ALA A 66 -50.19 11.41 11.56
CA ALA A 66 -49.24 10.68 12.41
C ALA A 66 -48.35 9.73 11.59
N THR A 67 -48.90 8.99 10.63
CA THR A 67 -48.12 8.08 9.77
C THR A 67 -47.09 8.80 8.91
N VAL A 68 -47.37 10.04 8.50
CA VAL A 68 -46.39 10.87 7.75
C VAL A 68 -45.21 11.25 8.64
N TRP A 69 -45.46 11.71 9.88
CA TRP A 69 -44.39 12.02 10.83
C TRP A 69 -43.57 10.77 11.19
N ILE A 70 -44.22 9.62 11.38
CA ILE A 70 -43.56 8.35 11.62
C ILE A 70 -42.71 7.94 10.41
N GLY A 71 -43.23 8.09 9.19
CA GLY A 71 -42.51 7.79 7.95
C GLY A 71 -41.26 8.66 7.77
N ASN A 72 -41.36 9.96 8.07
CA ASN A 72 -40.22 10.86 8.08
C ASN A 72 -39.18 10.47 9.14
N LEU A 73 -39.62 10.13 10.35
CA LEU A 73 -38.72 9.73 11.44
C LEU A 73 -37.94 8.46 11.09
N ILE A 74 -38.63 7.44 10.56
CA ILE A 74 -37.99 6.20 10.11
C ILE A 74 -36.99 6.51 9.00
N PHE A 75 -37.38 7.32 8.01
CA PHE A 75 -36.50 7.69 6.92
C PHE A 75 -35.21 8.38 7.38
N TYR A 76 -35.32 9.39 8.27
CA TYR A 76 -34.14 10.07 8.80
C TYR A 76 -33.31 9.17 9.71
N SER A 77 -33.93 8.28 10.49
CA SER A 77 -33.22 7.30 11.33
C SER A 77 -32.42 6.32 10.47
N ASP A 78 -33.03 5.76 9.43
CA ASP A 78 -32.36 4.83 8.51
C ASP A 78 -31.20 5.52 7.78
N LEU A 79 -31.40 6.77 7.34
CA LEU A 79 -30.38 7.56 6.65
C LEU A 79 -29.20 7.93 7.56
N ASP A 80 -29.46 8.29 8.82
CA ASP A 80 -28.41 8.56 9.81
C ASP A 80 -27.61 7.30 10.16
N GLN A 81 -28.28 6.17 10.33
CA GLN A 81 -27.63 4.88 10.55
C GLN A 81 -26.74 4.50 9.35
N PHE A 82 -27.24 4.66 8.12
CA PHE A 82 -26.47 4.41 6.90
C PHE A 82 -25.25 5.33 6.81
N ASN A 83 -25.41 6.63 7.01
CA ASN A 83 -24.30 7.59 6.96
C ASN A 83 -23.25 7.30 8.03
N THR A 84 -23.68 6.92 9.23
CA THR A 84 -22.76 6.55 10.32
C THR A 84 -21.95 5.31 9.94
N LYS A 85 -22.59 4.27 9.35
CA LYS A 85 -21.90 3.07 8.85
C LYS A 85 -20.91 3.42 7.74
N LEU A 86 -21.32 4.24 6.76
CA LEU A 86 -20.47 4.67 5.66
C LEU A 86 -19.23 5.43 6.17
N LEU A 87 -19.42 6.33 7.15
CA LEU A 87 -18.34 7.13 7.71
C LEU A 87 -17.37 6.29 8.56
N SER A 88 -17.86 5.31 9.32
CA SER A 88 -16.99 4.37 10.02
C SER A 88 -16.17 3.53 9.05
N THR A 89 -16.80 2.99 7.99
CA THR A 89 -16.11 2.19 6.97
C THR A 89 -15.02 3.00 6.25
N ASN A 90 -15.31 4.25 5.87
CA ASN A 90 -14.31 5.13 5.24
C ASN A 90 -13.14 5.45 6.18
N LYS A 91 -13.40 5.59 7.49
CA LYS A 91 -12.34 5.79 8.49
C LYS A 91 -11.47 4.54 8.64
N ASP A 92 -12.08 3.37 8.67
CA ASP A 92 -11.36 2.10 8.76
C ASP A 92 -10.49 1.89 7.51
N LEU A 93 -11.04 2.11 6.31
CA LEU A 93 -10.30 2.08 5.05
C LEU A 93 -9.09 3.00 5.05
N PHE A 94 -9.27 4.24 5.50
CA PHE A 94 -8.19 5.21 5.56
C PHE A 94 -7.08 4.78 6.53
N ASN A 95 -7.45 4.20 7.68
CA ASN A 95 -6.47 3.65 8.62
C ASN A 95 -5.72 2.46 8.02
N THR A 96 -6.41 1.58 7.28
CA THR A 96 -5.80 0.44 6.60
C THR A 96 -4.78 0.92 5.55
N ILE A 97 -5.12 1.93 4.74
CA ILE A 97 -4.20 2.52 3.75
C ILE A 97 -2.98 3.15 4.43
N ASN A 98 -3.17 3.90 5.52
CA ASN A 98 -2.06 4.46 6.26
C ASN A 98 -1.17 3.37 6.88
N GLY A 99 -1.77 2.29 7.38
CA GLY A 99 -1.06 1.10 7.83
C GLY A 99 -0.22 0.48 6.70
N PHE A 100 -0.82 0.28 5.53
CA PHE A 100 -0.11 -0.22 4.34
C PHE A 100 1.05 0.69 3.93
N SER A 101 0.88 2.01 3.98
CA SER A 101 1.97 2.94 3.68
C SER A 101 3.20 2.76 4.58
N LEU A 102 3.03 2.18 5.77
CA LEU A 102 4.09 2.01 6.77
C LEU A 102 4.72 0.61 6.74
N SER A 103 3.95 -0.45 6.42
CA SER A 103 4.42 -1.84 6.46
C SER A 103 3.91 -2.66 5.27
N PHE A 104 4.51 -2.46 4.09
CA PHE A 104 4.36 -3.40 2.97
C PHE A 104 5.36 -4.56 3.13
N GLU A 105 4.87 -5.76 3.46
CA GLU A 105 5.68 -6.98 3.44
C GLU A 105 5.74 -7.58 2.03
N THR A 106 4.60 -7.92 1.42
CA THR A 106 4.53 -8.49 0.06
C THR A 106 3.26 -8.07 -0.69
N PHE A 107 3.30 -8.11 -2.02
CA PHE A 107 2.13 -7.81 -2.88
C PHE A 107 0.95 -8.75 -2.56
N ASP A 108 1.23 -10.03 -2.38
CA ASP A 108 0.22 -11.08 -2.17
C ASP A 108 -0.51 -10.93 -0.83
N THR A 109 0.20 -10.59 0.25
CA THR A 109 -0.42 -10.39 1.57
C THR A 109 -1.36 -9.19 1.55
N THR A 110 -0.94 -8.08 0.95
CA THR A 110 -1.79 -6.88 0.87
C THR A 110 -3.02 -7.09 0.00
N LEU A 111 -2.91 -7.91 -1.03
CA LEU A 111 -4.04 -8.28 -1.87
C LEU A 111 -5.05 -9.16 -1.12
N ALA A 112 -4.56 -10.10 -0.31
CA ALA A 112 -5.40 -10.90 0.56
C ALA A 112 -6.13 -10.05 1.62
N ASP A 113 -5.41 -9.12 2.27
CA ASP A 113 -5.98 -8.21 3.27
C ASP A 113 -7.12 -7.34 2.68
N VAL A 114 -6.98 -6.93 1.43
CA VAL A 114 -7.97 -6.15 0.68
C VAL A 114 -9.24 -6.96 0.39
N MET A 115 -9.06 -8.22 -0.02
CA MET A 115 -10.18 -9.13 -0.23
C MET A 115 -10.94 -9.37 1.07
N ILE A 116 -10.22 -9.68 2.16
CA ILE A 116 -10.79 -9.88 3.49
C ILE A 116 -11.54 -8.62 3.94
N PHE A 117 -10.97 -7.44 3.72
CA PHE A 117 -11.61 -6.18 4.08
C PHE A 117 -12.94 -5.98 3.33
N GLY A 118 -12.97 -6.22 2.02
CA GLY A 118 -14.18 -6.11 1.22
C GLY A 118 -15.25 -7.12 1.64
N GLU A 119 -14.84 -8.35 1.94
CA GLU A 119 -15.73 -9.42 2.41
C GLU A 119 -16.41 -9.08 3.75
N ILE A 120 -15.63 -8.60 4.72
CA ILE A 120 -16.15 -8.18 6.04
C ILE A 120 -17.05 -6.96 5.91
N THR A 121 -16.66 -5.97 5.11
CA THR A 121 -17.38 -4.70 4.98
C THR A 121 -18.77 -4.87 4.35
N LEU A 122 -18.86 -5.73 3.32
CA LEU A 122 -20.08 -5.96 2.57
C LEU A 122 -20.84 -7.21 3.01
N GLU A 123 -20.35 -7.89 4.06
CA GLU A 123 -20.94 -9.12 4.61
C GLU A 123 -21.15 -10.18 3.52
N ALA A 124 -20.16 -10.30 2.62
CA ALA A 124 -20.20 -11.27 1.53
C ALA A 124 -19.71 -12.64 2.00
N VAL A 125 -20.21 -13.71 1.37
CA VAL A 125 -19.80 -15.10 1.72
C VAL A 125 -18.54 -15.51 0.95
N ILE A 126 -18.42 -15.09 -0.31
CA ILE A 126 -17.27 -15.42 -1.15
C ILE A 126 -16.78 -14.14 -1.82
N SER A 127 -15.48 -13.91 -1.75
CA SER A 127 -14.78 -12.85 -2.46
C SER A 127 -13.81 -13.44 -3.50
N SER A 128 -13.79 -12.85 -4.70
CA SER A 128 -12.88 -13.25 -5.77
C SER A 128 -12.28 -12.03 -6.45
N LEU A 129 -10.97 -12.03 -6.63
CA LEU A 129 -10.24 -10.92 -7.23
C LEU A 129 -9.48 -11.40 -8.46
N PHE A 130 -9.72 -10.75 -9.58
CA PHE A 130 -9.07 -11.01 -10.85
C PHE A 130 -8.18 -9.84 -11.22
N LEU A 131 -6.89 -10.10 -11.35
CA LEU A 131 -5.92 -9.12 -11.84
C LEU A 131 -5.69 -9.35 -13.34
N ILE A 132 -6.08 -8.39 -14.17
CA ILE A 132 -5.80 -8.40 -15.61
C ILE A 132 -4.74 -7.35 -15.89
N LYS A 133 -3.50 -7.80 -16.05
CA LYS A 133 -2.39 -6.96 -16.50
C LYS A 133 -2.58 -6.67 -17.99
N SER A 134 -2.66 -5.40 -18.39
CA SER A 134 -2.65 -5.04 -19.82
C SER A 134 -1.22 -4.99 -20.35
N GLU A 135 -0.61 -6.15 -20.53
CA GLU A 135 0.60 -6.24 -21.35
C GLU A 135 0.20 -6.62 -22.78
N ILE A 136 -0.06 -5.61 -23.61
CA ILE A 136 0.10 -5.77 -25.06
C ILE A 136 1.43 -5.12 -25.43
N LYS A 137 2.50 -5.93 -25.39
CA LYS A 137 3.57 -6.01 -26.40
C LYS A 137 4.56 -7.08 -25.97
N PHE A 138 4.56 -8.19 -26.72
CA PHE A 138 5.67 -9.14 -26.77
C PHE A 138 6.94 -8.36 -27.10
N CYS A 139 7.90 -8.34 -26.17
CA CYS A 139 9.30 -8.23 -26.54
C CYS A 139 9.79 -9.68 -26.67
N GLU A 140 9.84 -10.17 -27.90
CA GLU A 140 10.69 -11.31 -28.23
C GLU A 140 12.13 -10.90 -27.93
N GLU A 141 12.74 -11.51 -26.93
CA GLU A 141 14.17 -11.84 -26.87
C GLU A 141 14.42 -12.72 -25.63
N ASP A 142 14.68 -14.00 -25.93
CA ASP A 142 15.37 -15.01 -25.14
C ASP A 142 15.03 -15.17 -23.64
N ILE A 143 13.96 -15.94 -23.36
CA ILE A 143 13.79 -16.57 -22.05
C ILE A 143 13.70 -18.08 -22.23
N ASN A 144 14.63 -18.78 -21.57
CA ASN A 144 14.80 -20.21 -21.55
C ASN A 144 13.54 -20.89 -20.96
N PRO A 145 12.86 -21.81 -21.67
CA PRO A 145 11.55 -22.34 -21.28
C PRO A 145 11.55 -23.23 -20.01
N ASN A 146 12.72 -23.53 -19.45
CA ASN A 146 12.87 -24.41 -18.28
C ASN A 146 13.15 -23.68 -16.97
N GLU A 147 13.18 -22.35 -16.96
CA GLU A 147 13.46 -21.53 -15.77
C GLU A 147 12.32 -20.55 -15.45
N LEU A 148 11.09 -20.93 -15.77
CA LEU A 148 9.88 -20.15 -15.50
C LEU A 148 9.30 -20.46 -14.11
N ASP A 149 10.13 -20.34 -13.07
CA ASP A 149 9.70 -20.50 -11.69
C ASP A 149 9.24 -19.16 -11.12
N LEU A 150 8.01 -18.79 -11.47
CA LEU A 150 7.03 -18.03 -10.69
C LEU A 150 5.77 -17.88 -11.54
N LYS A 151 5.07 -19.02 -11.65
CA LYS A 151 3.65 -19.20 -11.96
C LYS A 151 2.88 -17.90 -12.19
N THR A 152 2.75 -17.60 -13.47
CA THR A 152 1.48 -17.37 -14.15
C THR A 152 0.29 -17.93 -13.35
N TYR A 153 -0.36 -17.12 -12.52
CA TYR A 153 -1.69 -17.44 -12.00
C TYR A 153 -2.72 -17.13 -13.10
N PHE A 154 -2.81 -18.05 -14.06
CA PHE A 154 -3.96 -18.20 -14.95
C PHE A 154 -4.54 -19.60 -14.72
N MET A 155 -5.88 -19.70 -14.78
CA MET A 155 -6.77 -20.88 -14.67
C MET A 155 -7.42 -21.05 -13.28
N LEU A 156 -8.75 -21.15 -13.11
CA LEU A 156 -9.89 -21.53 -13.98
C LEU A 156 -11.09 -20.58 -13.69
N PHE A 157 -11.96 -20.20 -14.62
CA PHE A 157 -12.99 -21.07 -15.20
C PHE A 157 -13.56 -20.50 -16.52
N GLN A 158 -13.65 -21.36 -17.53
CA GLN A 158 -14.16 -21.09 -18.88
C GLN A 158 -15.69 -20.84 -18.97
N SER A 159 -16.43 -20.77 -17.85
CA SER A 159 -17.87 -20.46 -17.84
C SER A 159 -18.20 -18.97 -17.61
N HIS A 160 -17.27 -18.16 -17.11
CA HIS A 160 -17.48 -16.73 -16.81
C HIS A 160 -16.95 -15.76 -17.88
N VAL A 161 -16.39 -16.30 -18.97
CA VAL A 161 -15.94 -15.51 -20.13
C VAL A 161 -17.11 -14.71 -20.73
N GLY A 162 -18.35 -15.21 -20.66
CA GLY A 162 -19.53 -14.46 -21.11
C GLY A 162 -19.76 -13.16 -20.34
N MET A 163 -19.58 -13.15 -19.01
CA MET A 163 -19.84 -11.97 -18.17
C MET A 163 -18.69 -10.95 -18.18
N ILE A 164 -17.43 -11.41 -18.23
CA ILE A 164 -16.25 -10.53 -18.21
C ILE A 164 -16.06 -9.84 -19.58
N GLN A 165 -16.41 -10.52 -20.67
CA GLN A 165 -16.38 -9.96 -22.01
C GLN A 165 -17.53 -8.96 -22.21
N ASP A 166 -18.67 -9.21 -21.55
CA ASP A 166 -19.77 -8.26 -21.42
C ASP A 166 -19.42 -7.02 -20.56
N ALA A 167 -18.66 -7.17 -19.47
CA ALA A 167 -18.22 -6.02 -18.66
C ALA A 167 -17.29 -5.08 -19.44
N LYS A 168 -16.45 -5.62 -20.34
CA LYS A 168 -15.62 -4.81 -21.26
C LYS A 168 -16.43 -4.08 -22.35
N THR A 169 -17.60 -4.59 -22.75
CA THR A 169 -18.47 -4.00 -23.79
C THR A 169 -19.58 -3.10 -23.24
N ARG A 170 -19.94 -3.22 -21.94
CA ARG A 170 -20.94 -2.40 -21.24
C ARG A 170 -20.44 -0.98 -20.93
N LYS A 171 -20.05 -0.22 -21.95
CA LYS A 171 -19.85 1.24 -21.86
C LYS A 171 -21.14 2.06 -21.99
N SER A 172 -22.29 1.43 -22.18
CA SER A 172 -23.56 2.16 -22.27
C SER A 172 -24.76 1.22 -22.12
N GLY A 173 -25.53 1.40 -21.05
CA GLY A 173 -26.92 0.94 -20.97
C GLY A 173 -27.14 -0.39 -20.25
N LYS A 174 -27.79 -0.28 -19.08
CA LYS A 174 -28.46 -1.32 -18.26
C LYS A 174 -27.56 -2.42 -17.65
N LYS A 175 -27.25 -2.23 -16.36
CA LYS A 175 -26.79 -3.27 -15.43
C LYS A 175 -27.97 -4.22 -15.15
N GLU A 176 -27.94 -5.44 -15.67
CA GLU A 176 -28.77 -6.51 -15.13
C GLU A 176 -28.09 -7.07 -13.88
N ILE A 177 -28.84 -7.02 -12.79
CA ILE A 177 -28.53 -7.59 -11.49
C ILE A 177 -28.66 -9.11 -11.64
N ASN A 178 -27.58 -9.86 -11.45
CA ASN A 178 -27.75 -11.22 -10.92
C ASN A 178 -27.92 -11.02 -9.41
N ASP A 179 -29.07 -11.41 -8.85
CA ASP A 179 -29.54 -11.02 -7.49
C ASP A 179 -28.56 -11.33 -6.34
N ASN A 180 -27.51 -12.11 -6.61
CA ASN A 180 -26.55 -12.61 -5.62
C ASN A 180 -25.10 -12.17 -5.86
N ALA A 181 -24.79 -11.42 -6.92
CA ALA A 181 -23.41 -11.09 -7.29
C ALA A 181 -23.20 -9.57 -7.40
N LEU A 182 -22.14 -9.06 -6.78
CA LEU A 182 -21.73 -7.66 -6.87
C LEU A 182 -20.31 -7.57 -7.45
N ASP A 183 -20.23 -6.96 -8.64
CA ASP A 183 -18.99 -6.83 -9.39
C ASP A 183 -18.48 -5.38 -9.33
N LEU A 184 -17.17 -5.23 -9.08
CA LEU A 184 -16.45 -3.98 -9.11
C LEU A 184 -15.30 -4.06 -10.11
N GLN A 185 -15.22 -3.08 -11.01
CA GLN A 185 -14.11 -2.95 -11.95
C GLN A 185 -13.23 -1.77 -11.53
N ILE A 186 -12.00 -2.06 -11.13
CA ILE A 186 -10.99 -1.05 -10.82
C ILE A 186 -10.12 -0.85 -12.06
N ASN A 187 -10.24 0.31 -12.67
CA ASN A 187 -9.45 0.68 -13.84
C ASN A 187 -8.30 1.61 -13.42
N ASN A 188 -7.08 1.08 -13.43
CA ASN A 188 -5.88 1.90 -13.46
C ASN A 188 -5.37 2.03 -14.90
N SER A 189 -4.48 3.00 -15.16
CA SER A 189 -3.93 3.30 -16.51
C SER A 189 -3.25 2.10 -17.19
N VAL A 190 -2.93 1.04 -16.45
CA VAL A 190 -2.20 -0.16 -16.94
C VAL A 190 -2.83 -1.49 -16.50
N THR A 191 -3.69 -1.51 -15.47
CA THR A 191 -4.22 -2.77 -14.89
C THR A 191 -5.72 -2.66 -14.70
N ILE A 192 -6.46 -3.64 -15.23
CA ILE A 192 -7.89 -3.81 -14.99
C ILE A 192 -8.01 -4.87 -13.90
N CYS A 193 -8.55 -4.50 -12.75
CA CYS A 193 -8.88 -5.46 -11.71
C CYS A 193 -10.40 -5.63 -11.65
N ALA A 194 -10.88 -6.88 -11.60
CA ALA A 194 -12.29 -7.18 -11.36
C ALA A 194 -12.41 -7.85 -9.99
N TYR A 195 -13.17 -7.24 -9.10
CA TYR A 195 -13.47 -7.76 -7.78
C TYR A 195 -14.94 -8.19 -7.75
N GLN A 196 -15.19 -9.46 -7.44
CA GLN A 196 -16.52 -10.04 -7.44
C GLN A 196 -16.84 -10.61 -6.07
N LEU A 197 -17.97 -10.18 -5.52
CA LEU A 197 -18.53 -10.62 -4.26
C LEU A 197 -19.79 -11.42 -4.52
N MET A 198 -19.91 -12.57 -3.88
CA MET A 198 -21.03 -13.49 -4.05
C MET A 198 -21.71 -13.77 -2.72
N ASP A 199 -23.04 -13.69 -2.75
CA ASP A 199 -23.98 -13.95 -1.66
C ASP A 199 -23.77 -13.07 -0.42
N LYS A 200 -24.86 -12.67 0.24
CA LYS A 200 -24.82 -11.90 1.48
C LYS A 200 -25.15 -12.79 2.67
N ILE A 201 -24.38 -12.68 3.77
CA ILE A 201 -24.46 -13.61 4.91
C ILE A 201 -25.84 -13.58 5.58
N PHE A 202 -26.45 -12.39 5.73
CA PHE A 202 -27.70 -12.22 6.50
C PHE A 202 -28.90 -11.76 5.67
N ASN A 203 -28.69 -11.36 4.41
CA ASN A 203 -29.71 -10.82 3.52
C ASN A 203 -29.78 -11.62 2.21
N SER A 204 -30.92 -11.58 1.54
CA SER A 204 -31.13 -12.36 0.31
C SER A 204 -30.47 -11.78 -0.94
N CYS A 205 -30.06 -10.51 -0.92
CA CYS A 205 -29.48 -9.82 -2.07
C CYS A 205 -28.66 -8.58 -1.64
N PHE A 206 -27.79 -8.11 -2.52
CA PHE A 206 -27.10 -6.82 -2.36
C PHE A 206 -28.06 -5.65 -2.66
N CYS A 207 -28.05 -4.63 -1.81
CA CYS A 207 -28.91 -3.46 -1.95
C CYS A 207 -28.15 -2.25 -2.52
N LYS A 208 -28.88 -1.17 -2.83
CA LYS A 208 -28.27 0.06 -3.39
C LYS A 208 -27.26 0.69 -2.44
N GLU A 209 -27.45 0.52 -1.13
CA GLU A 209 -26.51 0.93 -0.11
C GLU A 209 -25.16 0.20 -0.25
N ASP A 210 -25.18 -1.11 -0.56
CA ASP A 210 -23.97 -1.90 -0.80
C ASP A 210 -23.23 -1.44 -2.06
N GLU A 211 -23.97 -1.00 -3.10
CA GLU A 211 -23.38 -0.43 -4.31
C GLU A 211 -22.66 0.90 -4.04
N ILE A 212 -23.19 1.74 -3.14
CA ILE A 212 -22.53 2.98 -2.75
C ILE A 212 -21.24 2.69 -1.97
N VAL A 213 -21.27 1.69 -1.08
CA VAL A 213 -20.09 1.27 -0.31
C VAL A 213 -19.02 0.67 -1.22
N ILE A 214 -19.38 -0.15 -2.21
CA ILE A 214 -18.38 -0.73 -3.12
C ILE A 214 -17.77 0.34 -4.05
N GLN A 215 -18.53 1.37 -4.43
CA GLN A 215 -17.99 2.51 -5.17
C GLN A 215 -16.99 3.33 -4.35
N SER A 216 -17.22 3.50 -3.04
CA SER A 216 -16.22 4.16 -2.20
C SER A 216 -14.95 3.31 -2.11
N LEU A 217 -15.07 1.99 -1.95
CA LEU A 217 -13.95 1.04 -1.97
C LEU A 217 -13.13 1.09 -3.26
N GLU A 218 -13.76 1.26 -4.42
CA GLU A 218 -13.09 1.36 -5.72
C GLU A 218 -11.98 2.42 -5.71
N THR A 219 -12.30 3.62 -5.24
CA THR A 219 -11.36 4.74 -5.23
C THR A 219 -10.15 4.45 -4.35
N TYR A 220 -10.38 3.81 -3.19
CA TYR A 220 -9.34 3.44 -2.25
C TYR A 220 -8.45 2.32 -2.77
N PHE A 221 -9.04 1.26 -3.32
CA PHE A 221 -8.30 0.16 -3.93
C PHE A 221 -7.47 0.65 -5.11
N THR A 222 -8.00 1.55 -5.93
CA THR A 222 -7.26 2.19 -7.03
C THR A 222 -5.97 2.86 -6.55
N ILE A 223 -6.06 3.66 -5.49
CA ILE A 223 -4.89 4.34 -4.89
C ILE A 223 -3.89 3.32 -4.35
N MET A 224 -4.38 2.34 -3.60
CA MET A 224 -3.53 1.32 -2.98
C MET A 224 -2.81 0.47 -4.03
N PHE A 225 -3.48 0.06 -5.11
CA PHE A 225 -2.85 -0.66 -6.22
C PHE A 225 -1.75 0.18 -6.90
N ASN A 226 -1.97 1.48 -7.08
CA ASN A 226 -0.94 2.37 -7.63
C ASN A 226 0.27 2.50 -6.69
N MET A 227 0.04 2.62 -5.39
CA MET A 227 1.13 2.67 -4.39
C MET A 227 1.93 1.35 -4.38
N LEU A 228 1.23 0.21 -4.46
CA LEU A 228 1.84 -1.11 -4.58
C LEU A 228 2.75 -1.22 -5.81
N GLU A 229 2.24 -0.84 -6.98
CA GLU A 229 3.01 -0.89 -8.22
C GLU A 229 4.26 0.00 -8.16
N MET A 230 4.11 1.23 -7.66
CA MET A 230 5.22 2.16 -7.48
C MET A 230 6.28 1.60 -6.54
N LYS A 231 5.88 0.95 -5.46
CA LYS A 231 6.81 0.34 -4.51
C LYS A 231 7.57 -0.83 -5.13
N MET A 232 6.89 -1.69 -5.90
CA MET A 232 7.55 -2.79 -6.61
C MET A 232 8.60 -2.27 -7.60
N LYS A 233 8.26 -1.24 -8.40
CA LYS A 233 9.21 -0.59 -9.31
C LYS A 233 10.39 0.04 -8.57
N TYR A 234 10.13 0.68 -7.43
CA TYR A 234 11.17 1.24 -6.57
C TYR A 234 12.13 0.17 -6.05
N ASN A 235 11.61 -0.94 -5.49
CA ASN A 235 12.42 -2.03 -4.97
C ASN A 235 13.27 -2.68 -6.06
N LEU A 236 12.70 -2.92 -7.24
CA LEU A 236 13.45 -3.44 -8.40
C LEU A 236 14.60 -2.50 -8.80
N THR A 237 14.33 -1.20 -8.86
CA THR A 237 15.35 -0.19 -9.23
C THR A 237 16.42 -0.08 -8.16
N LYS A 238 16.04 -0.12 -6.88
CA LYS A 238 16.97 -0.12 -5.75
C LYS A 238 17.88 -1.36 -5.77
N ASN A 239 17.32 -2.55 -5.97
CA ASN A 239 18.10 -3.78 -6.05
C ASN A 239 19.10 -3.72 -7.22
N LYS A 240 18.69 -3.20 -8.39
CA LYS A 240 19.61 -2.96 -9.52
C LYS A 240 20.73 -1.99 -9.16
N LEU A 241 20.42 -0.91 -8.44
CA LEU A 241 21.41 0.05 -7.97
C LEU A 241 22.40 -0.59 -6.98
N ASP A 242 21.91 -1.38 -6.04
CA ASP A 242 22.73 -2.07 -5.04
C ASP A 242 23.69 -3.06 -5.73
N ILE A 243 23.21 -3.85 -6.69
CA ILE A 243 24.06 -4.73 -7.51
C ILE A 243 25.09 -3.92 -8.31
N ASN A 244 24.68 -2.81 -8.93
CA ASN A 244 25.61 -1.96 -9.67
C ASN A 244 26.70 -1.36 -8.77
N ASN A 245 26.35 -0.99 -7.54
CA ASN A 245 27.30 -0.52 -6.54
C ASN A 245 28.29 -1.62 -6.15
N GLU A 246 27.84 -2.87 -5.98
CA GLU A 246 28.75 -4.00 -5.72
C GLU A 246 29.71 -4.26 -6.87
N VAL A 247 29.23 -4.20 -8.12
CA VAL A 247 30.06 -4.33 -9.32
C VAL A 247 31.09 -3.20 -9.39
N LEU A 248 30.67 -1.96 -9.12
CA LEU A 248 31.56 -0.81 -9.08
C LEU A 248 32.63 -0.97 -7.98
N LEU A 249 32.24 -1.40 -6.78
CA LEU A 249 33.17 -1.69 -5.68
C LEU A 249 34.13 -2.82 -6.05
N PHE A 250 33.67 -3.87 -6.72
CA PHE A 250 34.52 -4.94 -7.21
C PHE A 250 35.59 -4.42 -8.18
N HIS A 251 35.23 -3.53 -9.10
CA HIS A 251 36.18 -2.93 -10.02
C HIS A 251 37.14 -1.93 -9.36
N ILE A 252 36.75 -1.25 -8.28
CA ILE A 252 37.60 -0.29 -7.57
C ILE A 252 38.53 -0.97 -6.55
N ARG A 253 38.05 -2.02 -5.88
CA ARG A 253 38.84 -2.77 -4.90
C ARG A 253 40.10 -3.34 -5.55
N HIS A 254 41.19 -3.30 -4.79
CA HIS A 254 42.44 -3.91 -5.23
C HIS A 254 42.42 -5.40 -4.91
N CYS A 255 43.05 -6.20 -5.78
CA CYS A 255 43.21 -7.63 -5.51
C CYS A 255 44.04 -7.81 -4.24
N LYS A 256 43.67 -8.76 -3.37
CA LYS A 256 44.41 -9.07 -2.13
C LYS A 256 45.89 -9.39 -2.38
N HIS A 257 46.23 -9.89 -3.58
CA HIS A 257 47.62 -10.13 -4.00
C HIS A 257 48.44 -8.85 -4.24
N TYR A 258 47.78 -7.74 -4.62
CA TYR A 258 48.40 -6.42 -4.77
C TYR A 258 48.50 -5.66 -3.44
N GLY A 259 47.72 -6.08 -2.43
CA GLY A 259 47.76 -5.60 -1.05
C GLY A 259 48.70 -6.39 -0.13
N ASN A 260 49.50 -7.32 -0.67
CA ASN A 260 50.51 -8.02 0.10
C ASN A 260 51.68 -7.08 0.35
N GLU A 261 51.55 -6.37 1.47
CA GLU A 261 52.56 -5.64 2.23
C GLU A 261 53.21 -4.47 1.45
N PRO A 262 53.19 -3.23 1.98
CA PRO A 262 54.21 -2.27 1.55
C PRO A 262 55.55 -2.99 1.67
N ASN A 263 56.41 -2.91 0.65
CA ASN A 263 57.77 -3.45 0.73
C ASN A 263 58.29 -3.21 2.15
N LYS A 264 58.58 -4.27 2.92
CA LYS A 264 59.04 -4.21 4.32
C LYS A 264 60.34 -3.43 4.50
N ALA A 265 60.89 -2.85 3.43
CA ALA A 265 61.94 -1.86 3.47
C ALA A 265 61.37 -0.55 4.04
N PRO A 266 61.87 -0.04 5.18
CA PRO A 266 61.47 1.26 5.68
C PRO A 266 61.76 2.30 4.61
N MET A 267 60.71 2.91 4.06
CA MET A 267 60.88 4.00 3.12
C MET A 267 61.38 5.20 3.91
N LEU A 268 62.58 5.68 3.59
CA LEU A 268 63.13 6.87 4.21
C LEU A 268 62.26 8.07 3.80
N ILE A 269 61.79 8.83 4.79
CA ILE A 269 61.05 10.06 4.56
C ILE A 269 61.96 11.01 3.77
N PRO A 270 61.49 11.57 2.63
CA PRO A 270 62.28 12.53 1.88
C PRO A 270 62.70 13.72 2.75
N GLU A 271 63.90 14.25 2.51
CA GLU A 271 64.33 15.48 3.18
C GLU A 271 63.33 16.62 2.90
N ASN A 272 63.01 17.39 3.94
CA ASN A 272 62.02 18.47 3.89
C ASN A 272 60.60 18.03 3.48
N PHE A 273 60.24 16.75 3.62
CA PHE A 273 58.91 16.27 3.25
C PHE A 273 57.78 17.07 3.89
N MET A 274 57.88 17.46 5.16
CA MET A 274 56.87 18.27 5.86
C MET A 274 57.12 19.78 5.74
N THR A 275 57.44 20.29 4.54
CA THR A 275 57.51 21.73 4.24
C THR A 275 56.64 22.10 3.05
N PHE A 276 56.18 23.36 2.99
CA PHE A 276 55.38 23.87 1.87
C PHE A 276 56.15 23.97 0.54
N THR A 277 57.48 23.91 0.60
CA THR A 277 58.36 24.00 -0.58
C THR A 277 58.58 22.64 -1.24
N TRP A 278 58.16 21.55 -0.59
CA TRP A 278 58.39 20.21 -1.09
C TRP A 278 57.35 19.83 -2.15
N TYR A 279 57.82 19.20 -3.23
CA TYR A 279 56.99 18.71 -4.34
C TYR A 279 57.50 17.34 -4.80
N PRO A 280 56.63 16.38 -5.16
CA PRO A 280 57.07 15.09 -5.66
C PRO A 280 57.68 15.20 -7.06
N VAL A 281 58.96 14.85 -7.22
CA VAL A 281 59.68 14.86 -8.51
C VAL A 281 60.16 13.45 -8.90
N ASN A 282 60.21 13.13 -10.20
CA ASN A 282 60.78 11.89 -10.75
C ASN A 282 60.23 10.62 -10.07
N ASP A 283 61.08 9.85 -9.37
CA ASP A 283 60.73 8.57 -8.74
C ASP A 283 59.70 8.71 -7.61
N HIS A 284 59.51 9.93 -7.07
CA HIS A 284 58.45 10.19 -6.09
C HIS A 284 57.05 10.01 -6.69
N LEU A 285 56.86 10.29 -7.99
CA LEU A 285 55.56 10.14 -8.66
C LEU A 285 55.07 8.69 -8.71
N ARG A 286 56.01 7.73 -8.78
CA ARG A 286 55.69 6.30 -8.73
C ARG A 286 55.28 5.86 -7.33
N LYS A 287 55.86 6.49 -6.30
CA LYS A 287 55.71 6.17 -4.88
C LYS A 287 54.69 7.04 -4.14
N LEU A 288 53.79 7.71 -4.87
CA LEU A 288 52.78 8.58 -4.26
C LEU A 288 51.89 7.84 -3.24
N PRO A 289 51.42 6.60 -3.47
CA PRO A 289 50.65 5.85 -2.46
C PRO A 289 51.40 5.66 -1.14
N GLU A 290 52.69 5.33 -1.21
CA GLU A 290 53.55 5.13 -0.05
C GLU A 290 53.86 6.45 0.66
N LEU A 291 54.07 7.53 -0.09
CA LEU A 291 54.20 8.89 0.45
C LEU A 291 52.91 9.36 1.14
N SER A 292 51.73 9.05 0.59
CA SER A 292 50.43 9.30 1.23
C SER A 292 50.28 8.53 2.53
N LEU A 293 50.75 7.28 2.58
CA LEU A 293 50.68 6.47 3.79
C LEU A 293 51.50 7.09 4.92
N MET A 294 52.73 7.55 4.62
CA MET A 294 53.57 8.25 5.59
C MET A 294 52.94 9.57 6.02
N LEU A 295 52.37 10.33 5.09
CA LEU A 295 51.66 11.58 5.40
C LEU A 295 50.52 11.35 6.40
N PHE A 296 49.70 10.32 6.18
CA PHE A 296 48.62 9.97 7.11
C PHE A 296 49.13 9.45 8.44
N GLN A 297 50.24 8.71 8.46
CA GLN A 297 50.86 8.27 9.71
C GLN A 297 51.34 9.46 10.55
N GLU A 298 51.93 10.48 9.92
CA GLU A 298 52.38 11.70 10.59
C GLU A 298 51.22 12.57 11.11
N THR A 299 50.10 12.64 10.39
CA THR A 299 48.93 13.45 10.78
C THR A 299 47.98 12.74 11.75
N LEU A 300 47.62 11.50 11.48
CA LEU A 300 46.58 10.73 12.20
C LEU A 300 47.17 9.85 13.31
N GLY A 301 48.48 9.57 13.26
CA GLY A 301 49.20 8.77 14.24
C GLY A 301 49.05 7.26 14.05
N GLU A 302 49.97 6.50 14.66
CA GLU A 302 50.05 5.04 14.47
C GLU A 302 48.81 4.26 14.92
N SER A 303 48.11 4.74 15.96
CA SER A 303 46.94 4.03 16.49
C SER A 303 45.80 3.99 15.47
N PHE A 304 45.60 5.08 14.71
CA PHE A 304 44.59 5.14 13.66
C PHE A 304 44.97 4.26 12.46
N MET A 305 46.25 4.28 12.07
CA MET A 305 46.78 3.47 10.97
C MET A 305 46.71 1.96 11.26
N LYS A 306 46.81 1.54 12.52
CA LYS A 306 46.69 0.12 12.93
C LYS A 306 45.24 -0.37 12.91
N LEU A 307 44.28 0.50 13.17
CA LEU A 307 42.85 0.16 13.21
C LEU A 307 42.22 0.14 11.81
N ASN A 308 42.76 0.92 10.87
CA ASN A 308 42.17 1.11 9.54
C ASN A 308 43.14 0.68 8.44
N ASN A 309 42.65 -0.04 7.41
CA ASN A 309 43.46 -0.40 6.25
C ASN A 309 43.67 0.80 5.30
N MET A 310 44.44 1.78 5.75
CA MET A 310 44.64 3.04 5.03
C MET A 310 45.36 2.87 3.69
N TYR A 311 46.20 1.86 3.55
CA TYR A 311 46.90 1.59 2.30
C TYR A 311 45.93 1.12 1.20
N GLU A 312 45.01 0.20 1.52
CA GLU A 312 43.96 -0.21 0.58
C GLU A 312 43.07 0.97 0.17
N PHE A 313 42.71 1.82 1.13
CA PHE A 313 41.96 3.04 0.86
C PHE A 313 42.69 3.98 -0.12
N ILE A 314 43.97 4.27 0.12
CA ILE A 314 44.78 5.12 -0.77
C ILE A 314 44.83 4.55 -2.19
N LEU A 315 45.05 3.24 -2.32
CA LEU A 315 45.09 2.58 -3.61
C LEU A 315 43.74 2.68 -4.34
N MET A 316 42.64 2.43 -3.63
CA MET A 316 41.29 2.60 -4.18
C MET A 316 41.05 4.03 -4.67
N VAL A 317 41.42 5.04 -3.88
CA VAL A 317 41.30 6.46 -4.26
C VAL A 317 42.14 6.76 -5.50
N LYS A 318 43.41 6.32 -5.54
CA LYS A 318 44.29 6.51 -6.71
C LYS A 318 43.67 5.94 -7.99
N LYS A 319 43.04 4.77 -7.91
CA LYS A 319 42.37 4.12 -9.06
C LYS A 319 41.13 4.88 -9.53
N CYS A 320 40.46 5.61 -8.65
CA CYS A 320 39.31 6.46 -8.99
C CYS A 320 39.71 7.75 -9.72
N TYR A 321 40.96 8.21 -9.61
CA TYR A 321 41.45 9.34 -10.39
C TYR A 321 41.70 8.95 -11.84
N ARG A 322 41.19 9.77 -12.76
CA ARG A 322 41.36 9.59 -14.20
C ARG A 322 42.72 10.13 -14.65
N LEU A 323 43.21 9.62 -15.78
CA LEU A 323 44.39 10.13 -16.46
C LEU A 323 44.07 11.47 -17.15
N LEU A 324 44.01 12.55 -16.36
CA LEU A 324 43.81 13.91 -16.83
C LEU A 324 45.10 14.74 -16.64
N PRO A 325 45.31 15.80 -17.45
CA PRO A 325 46.52 16.63 -17.36
C PRO A 325 46.72 17.30 -15.99
N TYR A 326 45.64 17.64 -15.28
CA TYR A 326 45.70 18.35 -14.00
C TYR A 326 44.91 17.68 -12.89
N HIS A 327 43.62 17.36 -13.10
CA HIS A 327 42.78 16.71 -12.10
C HIS A 327 43.07 15.20 -11.99
N ASN A 328 44.26 14.88 -11.52
CA ASN A 328 44.79 13.54 -11.34
C ASN A 328 45.20 13.31 -9.88
N PHE A 329 45.71 12.11 -9.59
CA PHE A 329 46.11 11.73 -8.23
C PHE A 329 47.29 12.55 -7.68
N GLU A 330 48.19 13.02 -8.54
CA GLU A 330 49.31 13.89 -8.12
C GLU A 330 48.79 15.22 -7.58
N HIS A 331 47.84 15.85 -8.29
CA HIS A 331 47.20 17.06 -7.80
C HIS A 331 46.49 16.82 -6.46
N ALA A 332 45.71 15.74 -6.34
CA ALA A 332 45.05 15.38 -5.09
C ALA A 332 46.05 15.23 -3.92
N PHE A 333 47.15 14.52 -4.18
CA PHE A 333 48.22 14.34 -3.20
C PHE A 333 48.84 15.66 -2.75
N THR A 334 49.15 16.58 -3.67
CA THR A 334 49.73 17.89 -3.33
C THR A 334 48.80 18.74 -2.46
N VAL A 335 47.48 18.69 -2.71
CA VAL A 335 46.47 19.35 -1.88
C VAL A 335 46.43 18.72 -0.49
N THR A 336 46.40 17.38 -0.41
CA THR A 336 46.42 16.66 0.87
C THR A 336 47.70 16.92 1.66
N HIS A 337 48.86 16.96 1.00
CA HIS A 337 50.15 17.29 1.59
C HIS A 337 50.18 18.70 2.16
N THR A 338 49.61 19.68 1.44
CA THR A 338 49.46 21.05 1.93
C THR A 338 48.59 21.09 3.19
N MET A 339 47.45 20.37 3.20
CA MET A 339 46.57 20.29 4.36
C MET A 339 47.27 19.65 5.56
N ALA A 340 47.95 18.53 5.36
CA ALA A 340 48.72 17.86 6.40
C ALA A 340 49.79 18.77 7.02
N ASN A 341 50.45 19.59 6.21
CA ASN A 341 51.41 20.60 6.66
C ASN A 341 50.77 21.67 7.56
N ILE A 342 49.55 22.11 7.23
CA ILE A 342 48.79 23.07 8.05
C ILE A 342 48.38 22.42 9.37
N LEU A 343 47.78 21.23 9.32
CA LEU A 343 47.30 20.51 10.50
C LEU A 343 48.46 20.17 11.46
N CYS A 344 49.59 19.70 10.94
CA CYS A 344 50.74 19.37 11.78
C CYS A 344 51.35 20.59 12.49
N ARG A 345 51.21 21.80 11.93
CA ARG A 345 51.69 23.04 12.55
C ARG A 345 50.70 23.65 13.54
N ASN A 346 49.43 23.23 13.48
CA ASN A 346 48.33 23.81 14.25
C ASN A 346 47.55 22.74 15.02
N ARG A 347 48.23 21.70 15.53
CA ARG A 347 47.60 20.54 16.19
C ARG A 347 46.71 20.91 17.40
N GLU A 348 46.98 22.05 18.03
CA GLU A 348 46.23 22.52 19.20
C GLU A 348 44.89 23.17 18.84
N LEU A 349 44.69 23.56 17.57
CA LEU A 349 43.48 24.24 17.11
C LEU A 349 42.37 23.27 16.68
N PHE A 350 42.70 22.01 16.43
CA PHE A 350 41.78 21.01 15.87
C PHE A 350 41.68 19.79 16.78
N THR A 351 40.48 19.25 16.87
CA THR A 351 40.23 17.97 17.52
C THR A 351 40.66 16.80 16.63
N LYS A 352 40.86 15.61 17.22
CA LYS A 352 41.23 14.39 16.49
C LYS A 352 40.17 13.90 15.48
N LEU A 353 38.94 14.41 15.53
CA LEU A 353 37.89 14.08 14.57
C LEU A 353 37.91 15.02 13.36
N GLU A 354 38.34 16.27 13.57
CA GLU A 354 38.47 17.29 12.52
C GLU A 354 39.75 17.11 11.69
N VAL A 355 40.82 16.63 12.34
CA VAL A 355 42.06 16.13 11.70
C VAL A 355 41.80 14.77 11.07
#